data_AF-A0A3D2L9E3-F1
#
_entry.id   AF-A0A3D2L9E3-F1
#
_cell.length_a   1.000
_cell.length_b   1.000
_cell.length_c   1.000
_cell.angle_alpha   90.00
_cell.angle_beta   90.00
_cell.angle_gamma   90.00
#
_symmetry.space_group_name_H-M   'P 1'
#
loop_
_entity.id
_entity.type
_entity.pdbx_description
1 polymer ?
#
loop_
_entity_poly.entity_id
_entity_poly.type
_entity_poly.pdbx_seq_one_letter_code
_entity_poly.pdbx_strand_id
1 'polypeptide(L)'
;MSNPSPIISGIRQRCGQCGEGKLYSSYLKLNESCPVCGRDMTAADTADGPAFFVGFGVLLLLAPFLFLLPMSPLPLVPMVIAFIALCAAVIGL
;
A
#
# COMPACT_ATOMS: atom_id res chain seq x y z
N MET A 1 22.23 2.35 23.81
CA MET A 1 21.02 1.88 23.11
C MET A 1 21.49 1.14 21.87
N SER A 2 21.28 -0.17 21.80
CA SER A 2 21.60 -0.96 20.60
C SER A 2 20.77 -0.40 19.44
N ASN A 3 21.42 0.13 18.40
CA ASN A 3 20.69 0.57 17.20
C ASN A 3 19.92 -0.64 16.66
N PRO A 4 18.58 -0.58 16.59
CA PRO A 4 17.81 -1.66 16.00
C PRO A 4 18.17 -1.75 14.52
N SER A 5 18.17 -2.97 13.97
CA SER A 5 18.54 -3.14 12.57
C SER A 5 17.57 -2.34 11.68
N PRO A 6 18.08 -1.50 10.76
CA PRO A 6 17.24 -0.60 9.97
C PRO A 6 16.24 -1.37 9.09
N ILE A 7 16.61 -2.56 8.61
CA ILE A 7 15.74 -3.42 7.79
C ILE A 7 14.54 -3.93 8.60
N ILE A 8 14.76 -4.48 9.79
CA ILE A 8 13.66 -5.01 10.62
C ILE A 8 12.76 -3.87 11.09
N SER A 9 13.34 -2.72 11.47
CA SER A 9 12.57 -1.53 11.83
C SER A 9 11.70 -1.04 10.66
N GLY A 10 12.25 -1.01 9.44
CA GLY A 10 11.51 -0.67 8.23
C GLY A 10 10.35 -1.63 7.95
N ILE A 11 10.58 -2.94 7.98
CA ILE A 11 9.54 -3.97 7.78
C ILE A 11 8.44 -3.86 8.85
N ARG A 12 8.81 -3.54 10.10
CA ARG A 12 7.86 -3.33 11.21
C ARG A 12 7.20 -1.95 11.21
N GLN A 13 7.52 -1.10 10.24
CA GLN A 13 7.05 0.29 10.18
C GLN A 13 7.37 1.08 11.46
N ARG A 14 8.57 0.87 12.00
CA ARG A 14 9.10 1.53 13.18
C ARG A 14 10.27 2.43 12.85
N CYS A 15 10.53 3.38 13.75
CA CYS A 15 11.67 4.27 13.68
C CYS A 15 12.99 3.47 13.60
N GLY A 16 13.81 3.74 12.57
CA GLY A 16 15.11 3.08 12.39
C GLY A 16 16.14 3.36 13.49
N GLN A 17 15.92 4.39 14.32
CA GLN A 17 16.83 4.76 15.42
C GLN A 17 16.42 4.14 16.76
N CYS A 18 15.14 4.28 17.15
CA CYS A 18 14.67 3.80 18.46
C CYS A 18 13.92 2.45 18.40
N GLY A 19 13.44 2.04 17.22
CA GLY A 19 12.74 0.75 17.04
C GLY A 19 11.30 0.70 17.57
N GLU A 20 10.85 1.74 18.28
CA GLU A 20 9.56 1.75 18.96
C GLU A 20 8.54 2.72 18.35
N GLY A 21 8.96 3.91 17.93
CA GLY A 21 8.05 4.91 17.34
C GLY A 21 7.46 4.45 16.00
N LYS A 22 6.18 4.76 15.75
CA LYS A 22 5.52 4.48 14.46
C LYS A 22 6.12 5.35 13.35
N LEU A 23 6.40 4.74 12.20
CA LEU A 23 6.95 5.45 11.03
C LEU A 23 5.87 6.24 10.27
N TYR A 24 4.67 5.67 10.15
CA TYR A 24 3.55 6.28 9.42
C TYR A 24 2.45 6.78 10.37
N SER A 25 1.87 7.95 10.06
CA SER A 25 0.70 8.53 10.73
C SER A 25 -0.62 8.02 10.15
N SER A 26 -0.63 7.71 8.86
CA SER A 26 -1.79 7.22 8.10
C SER A 26 -1.31 6.33 6.94
N TYR A 27 -2.24 5.88 6.10
CA TYR A 27 -1.92 5.11 4.89
C TYR A 27 -0.96 5.90 4.00
N LEU A 28 0.27 5.39 3.86
CA LEU A 28 1.37 5.99 3.10
C LEU A 28 1.80 7.40 3.55
N LYS A 29 1.32 7.91 4.69
CA LYS A 29 1.71 9.22 5.22
C LYS A 29 2.73 9.05 6.33
N LEU A 30 3.96 9.53 6.11
CA LEU A 30 5.02 9.52 7.12
C LEU A 30 4.70 10.45 8.31
N ASN A 31 5.25 10.15 9.48
CA ASN A 31 5.30 11.11 10.58
C ASN A 31 6.39 12.15 10.31
N GLU A 32 6.16 13.41 10.68
CA GLU A 32 7.18 14.46 10.60
C GLU A 32 8.30 14.25 11.64
N SER A 33 7.95 13.72 12.82
CA SER A 33 8.90 13.38 13.87
C SER A 33 8.53 12.09 14.59
N CYS A 34 9.53 11.40 15.14
CA CYS A 34 9.30 10.19 15.91
C CYS A 34 8.56 10.49 17.24
N PRO A 35 7.44 9.81 17.54
CA PRO A 35 6.67 10.06 18.78
C PRO A 35 7.39 9.61 20.06
N VAL A 36 8.49 8.84 19.96
CA VAL A 36 9.23 8.30 21.12
C VAL A 36 10.57 9.01 21.29
N CYS A 37 11.36 9.14 20.22
CA CYS A 37 12.71 9.73 20.31
C CYS A 37 12.83 11.15 19.74
N GLY A 38 11.76 11.73 19.18
CA GLY A 38 11.74 13.09 18.66
C GLY A 38 12.61 13.35 17.42
N ARG A 39 13.18 12.32 16.80
CA ARG A 39 13.99 12.48 15.57
C ARG A 39 13.11 12.97 14.42
N ASP A 40 13.61 13.98 13.70
CA ASP A 40 13.04 14.48 12.46
C ASP A 40 13.06 13.39 11.37
N MET A 41 11.90 13.16 10.78
CA MET A 41 11.62 12.13 9.77
C MET A 41 11.23 12.74 8.41
N THR A 42 11.14 14.08 8.31
CA THR A 42 10.77 14.79 7.08
C THR A 42 11.74 14.53 5.93
N ALA A 43 13.04 14.38 6.22
CA ALA A 43 14.06 14.09 5.22
C ALA A 43 13.92 12.70 4.55
N ALA A 44 13.16 11.79 5.16
CA ALA A 44 12.92 10.45 4.61
C ALA A 44 11.65 10.38 3.74
N ASP A 45 10.98 11.51 3.51
CA ASP A 45 9.83 11.57 2.63
C ASP A 45 10.25 11.30 1.17
N THR A 46 9.93 10.10 0.72
CA THR A 46 10.17 9.61 -0.65
C THR A 46 8.99 9.93 -1.56
N ALA A 47 8.08 10.80 -1.11
CA ALA A 47 6.81 11.15 -1.75
C ALA A 47 6.02 9.88 -2.09
N ASP A 48 5.77 9.65 -3.37
CA ASP A 48 4.83 8.62 -3.85
C ASP A 48 5.48 7.27 -4.19
N GLY A 49 6.77 7.06 -3.89
CA GLY A 49 7.45 5.79 -4.17
C GLY A 49 6.63 4.56 -3.73
N PRO A 50 6.18 4.47 -2.47
CA PRO A 50 5.31 3.39 -2.00
C PRO A 50 3.94 3.34 -2.70
N ALA A 51 3.34 4.49 -3.03
CA ALA A 51 2.04 4.56 -3.70
C ALA A 51 2.09 3.98 -5.11
N PHE A 52 3.20 4.19 -5.83
CA PHE A 52 3.46 3.58 -7.14
C PHE A 52 3.45 2.05 -7.06
N PHE A 53 4.10 1.45 -6.06
CA PHE A 53 4.13 -0.01 -5.91
C PHE A 53 2.76 -0.58 -5.57
N VAL A 54 1.99 0.10 -4.72
CA VAL A 54 0.61 -0.29 -4.41
C VAL A 54 -0.25 -0.23 -5.68
N GLY A 55 -0.23 0.89 -6.41
CA GLY A 55 -1.03 1.06 -7.62
C GLY A 55 -0.65 0.07 -8.72
N PHE A 56 0.66 -0.18 -8.91
CA PHE A 56 1.15 -1.17 -9.86
C PHE A 56 0.71 -2.59 -9.50
N GLY A 57 0.74 -2.95 -8.21
CA GLY A 57 0.25 -4.25 -7.73
C GLY A 57 -1.24 -4.44 -7.98
N VAL A 58 -2.05 -3.40 -7.71
CA VAL A 58 -3.48 -3.41 -8.03
C VAL A 58 -3.69 -3.59 -9.53
N LEU A 59 -2.98 -2.83 -10.36
CA LEU A 59 -3.09 -2.93 -11.82
C LEU A 59 -2.74 -4.33 -12.31
N LEU A 60 -1.65 -4.93 -11.82
CA LEU A 60 -1.22 -6.26 -12.24
C LEU A 60 -2.25 -7.35 -11.88
N LEU A 61 -2.90 -7.21 -10.73
CA LEU A 61 -3.98 -8.12 -10.32
C LEU A 61 -5.26 -7.91 -11.11
N LEU A 62 -5.63 -6.65 -11.41
CA LEU A 62 -6.94 -6.31 -11.96
C LEU A 62 -7.00 -6.29 -13.49
N ALA A 63 -5.93 -5.83 -14.15
CA ALA A 63 -5.82 -5.75 -15.59
C ALA A 63 -6.18 -7.06 -16.31
N PRO A 64 -5.70 -8.26 -15.93
CA PRO A 64 -6.06 -9.49 -16.63
C PRO A 64 -7.57 -9.73 -16.62
N PHE A 65 -8.27 -9.46 -15.51
CA PHE A 65 -9.72 -9.62 -15.45
C PHE A 65 -10.44 -8.59 -16.31
N LEU A 66 -9.99 -7.33 -16.29
CA LEU A 66 -10.51 -6.27 -17.17
C LEU A 66 -10.39 -6.61 -18.66
N PHE A 67 -9.33 -7.30 -19.07
CA PHE A 67 -9.12 -7.72 -20.47
C PHE A 67 -9.78 -9.06 -20.82
N LEU A 68 -9.77 -10.04 -19.92
CA LEU A 68 -10.27 -11.40 -20.18
C LEU A 68 -11.80 -11.50 -20.07
N LEU A 69 -12.43 -10.78 -19.15
CA LEU A 69 -13.88 -10.81 -18.96
C LEU A 69 -14.66 -10.42 -20.23
N PRO A 70 -14.34 -9.32 -20.96
CA PRO A 70 -15.04 -8.96 -22.19
C PRO A 70 -14.72 -9.90 -23.37
N MET A 71 -13.59 -10.61 -23.33
CA MET A 71 -13.20 -11.60 -24.34
C MET A 71 -13.78 -12.99 -24.06
N SER A 72 -14.40 -13.19 -22.91
CA SER A 72 -14.97 -14.48 -22.52
C SER A 72 -16.27 -14.79 -23.26
N PRO A 73 -16.63 -16.06 -23.50
CA PRO A 73 -17.88 -16.43 -24.17
C PRO A 73 -19.10 -16.39 -23.23
N LEU A 74 -19.02 -15.73 -22.07
CA LEU A 74 -20.10 -15.69 -21.10
C LEU A 74 -21.28 -14.84 -21.61
N PRO A 75 -22.53 -15.17 -21.22
CA PRO A 75 -23.67 -14.31 -21.51
C PRO A 75 -23.56 -12.97 -20.75
N LEU A 76 -24.30 -11.95 -21.20
CA LEU A 76 -24.18 -10.57 -20.71
C LEU A 76 -24.41 -10.43 -19.20
N VAL A 77 -25.37 -11.16 -18.63
CA VAL A 77 -25.74 -11.05 -17.21
C VAL A 77 -24.58 -11.42 -16.26
N PRO A 78 -23.95 -12.62 -16.35
CA PRO A 78 -22.81 -12.93 -15.49
C PRO A 78 -21.58 -12.07 -15.76
N MET A 79 -21.38 -11.55 -16.98
CA MET A 79 -20.33 -10.55 -17.23
C MET A 79 -20.55 -9.26 -16.42
N VAL A 80 -21.78 -8.74 -16.43
CA VAL A 80 -22.12 -7.53 -15.67
C VAL A 80 -21.97 -7.78 -14.16
N ILE A 81 -22.41 -8.94 -13.66
CA ILE A 81 -22.26 -9.31 -12.25
C ILE A 81 -20.77 -9.40 -11.87
N ALA A 82 -19.96 -10.08 -12.68
CA ALA A 82 -18.53 -10.21 -12.42
C ALA A 82 -17.79 -8.86 -12.47
N PHE A 83 -18.19 -7.97 -13.38
CA PHE A 83 -17.64 -6.61 -13.45
C PHE A 83 -18.00 -5.78 -12.21
N ILE A 84 -19.27 -5.80 -11.79
CA ILE A 84 -19.72 -5.11 -10.57
C ILE A 84 -19.00 -5.66 -9.33
N ALA A 85 -18.87 -6.99 -9.22
CA ALA A 85 -18.15 -7.63 -8.13
C ALA A 85 -16.67 -7.22 -8.09
N LEU A 86 -16.02 -7.12 -9.25
CA LEU A 86 -14.64 -6.65 -9.37
C LEU A 86 -14.49 -5.19 -8.95
N CYS A 87 -15.40 -4.30 -9.37
CA CYS A 87 -15.40 -2.90 -8.94
C CYS A 87 -15.65 -2.76 -7.42
N ALA A 88 -16.58 -3.53 -6.86
CA ALA A 88 -16.84 -3.55 -5.42
C ALA A 88 -15.59 -3.96 -4.62
N ALA A 89 -14.91 -5.03 -5.06
CA ALA A 89 -13.68 -5.51 -4.43
C ALA A 89 -12.55 -4.45 -4.43
N VAL A 90 -12.44 -3.62 -5.47
CA VAL A 90 -11.43 -2.55 -5.56
C VAL A 90 -11.73 -1.39 -4.61
N ILE A 91 -13.00 -1.05 -4.46
CA ILE A 91 -13.45 0.02 -3.57
C ILE A 91 -13.40 -0.45 -2.09
N GLY A 92 -13.25 -1.76 -1.87
CA GLY A 92 -13.22 -2.37 -0.55
C GLY A 92 -14.62 -2.54 0.05
N LEU A 93 -15.65 -2.68 -0.80
CA LEU A 93 -17.05 -2.90 -0.42
C LEU A 93 -17.40 -4.39 -0.31
#